data_AF-A0A4Q5TCP7-F1
#
_entry.id   AF-A0A4Q5TCP7-F1
#
_cell.length_a   1.000
_cell.length_b   1.000
_cell.length_c   1.000
_cell.angle_alpha   90.00
_cell.angle_beta   90.00
_cell.angle_gamma   90.00
#
_symmetry.space_group_name_H-M   'P 1'
#
loop_
_entity.id
_entity.type
_entity.pdbx_description
1 polymer ?
#
loop_
_entity_poly.entity_id
_entity_poly.type
_entity_poly.pdbx_seq_one_letter_code
_entity_poly.pdbx_strand_id
1 'polypeptide(L)'
;MLVQTPFVLLDDARPGGAEARLYTAPVRVIAAHRPEEVVPALAALDAARAEGLHAAGYIAYEAGHALEPRLAGLSREGDTPLLWFGLFETVEHLAPDAIAAWLPDPAGAWVSRPAPRISRSDYDAAFARVHDWIEAGDIYQANLTFRAAVRVIGDPLAVYAAIRSRAAAGYGGIVWTG
;
A
#
# COMPACT_ATOMS: atom_id res chain seq x y z
N MET A 1 -10.63 -19.35 11.35
CA MET A 1 -9.39 -18.76 11.91
C MET A 1 -8.36 -18.72 10.80
N LEU A 2 -8.24 -17.61 10.08
CA LEU A 2 -7.12 -17.41 9.16
C LEU A 2 -5.84 -17.26 10.01
N VAL A 3 -4.81 -17.97 9.60
CA VAL A 3 -3.55 -18.21 10.32
C VAL A 3 -2.74 -16.92 10.42
N GLN A 4 -1.99 -16.74 11.53
CA GLN A 4 -1.16 -15.56 11.87
C GLN A 4 0.08 -15.35 10.98
N THR A 5 0.07 -15.80 9.74
CA THR A 5 1.23 -15.69 8.83
C THR A 5 1.02 -14.53 7.86
N PRO A 6 2.08 -13.76 7.53
CA PRO A 6 2.00 -12.72 6.52
C PRO A 6 1.48 -13.25 5.18
N PHE A 7 0.71 -12.42 4.47
CA PHE A 7 0.22 -12.74 3.13
C PHE A 7 0.04 -11.47 2.30
N VAL A 8 0.03 -11.65 0.97
CA VAL A 8 -0.30 -10.59 0.02
C VAL A 8 -1.38 -11.07 -0.93
N LEU A 9 -2.45 -10.30 -1.08
CA LEU A 9 -3.45 -10.47 -2.12
C LEU A 9 -3.35 -9.30 -3.09
N LEU A 10 -3.24 -9.57 -4.39
CA LEU A 10 -3.34 -8.59 -5.46
C LEU A 10 -4.52 -8.95 -6.35
N ASP A 11 -5.41 -8.00 -6.63
CA ASP A 11 -6.73 -8.25 -7.21
C ASP A 11 -7.09 -7.23 -8.29
N ASP A 12 -7.92 -7.67 -9.22
CA ASP A 12 -8.50 -6.86 -10.30
C ASP A 12 -10.02 -7.04 -10.29
N ALA A 13 -10.72 -6.13 -9.61
CA ALA A 13 -12.16 -6.21 -9.39
C ALA A 13 -12.99 -5.61 -10.55
N ARG A 14 -12.36 -5.28 -11.69
CA ARG A 14 -13.07 -4.78 -12.87
C ARG A 14 -13.88 -5.91 -13.51
N PRO A 15 -14.98 -5.60 -14.23
CA PRO A 15 -15.61 -6.57 -15.11
C PRO A 15 -14.60 -7.10 -16.15
N GLY A 16 -14.39 -8.42 -16.19
CA GLY A 16 -13.37 -9.04 -17.04
C GLY A 16 -11.93 -8.78 -16.57
N GLY A 17 -11.73 -8.44 -15.30
CA GLY A 17 -10.43 -8.26 -14.68
C GLY A 17 -9.58 -9.54 -14.68
N ALA A 18 -8.28 -9.36 -14.49
CA ALA A 18 -7.33 -10.46 -14.39
C ALA A 18 -7.59 -11.34 -13.15
N GLU A 19 -7.05 -12.55 -13.16
CA GLU A 19 -7.01 -13.40 -11.96
C GLU A 19 -6.26 -12.70 -10.83
N ALA A 20 -6.78 -12.84 -9.63
CA ALA A 20 -6.11 -12.36 -8.44
C ALA A 20 -4.92 -13.27 -8.10
N ARG A 21 -3.88 -12.69 -7.51
CA ARG A 21 -2.68 -13.39 -7.07
C ARG A 21 -2.62 -13.38 -5.55
N LEU A 22 -2.64 -14.56 -4.96
CA LEU A 22 -2.52 -14.77 -3.53
C LEU A 22 -1.15 -15.38 -3.21
N TYR A 23 -0.44 -14.71 -2.31
CA TYR A 23 0.86 -15.09 -1.81
C TYR A 23 0.72 -15.38 -0.31
N THR A 24 0.97 -16.61 0.12
CA THR A 24 0.84 -17.03 1.51
C THR A 24 2.12 -17.69 2.01
N ALA A 25 2.37 -17.61 3.32
CA ALA A 25 3.50 -18.25 3.99
C ALA A 25 4.86 -17.88 3.36
N PRO A 26 5.31 -16.62 3.49
CA PRO A 26 6.60 -16.22 2.93
C PRO A 26 7.74 -17.02 3.57
N VAL A 27 8.68 -17.49 2.76
CA VAL A 27 9.91 -18.17 3.22
C VAL A 27 10.92 -17.20 3.82
N ARG A 28 10.84 -15.93 3.44
CA ARG A 28 11.68 -14.83 3.94
C ARG A 28 10.94 -13.51 3.80
N VAL A 29 11.24 -12.55 4.67
CA VAL A 29 10.75 -11.18 4.57
C VAL A 29 11.95 -10.25 4.41
N ILE A 30 11.85 -9.28 3.50
CA ILE A 30 12.79 -8.17 3.36
C ILE A 30 12.04 -6.90 3.76
N ALA A 31 12.58 -6.16 4.74
CA ALA A 31 12.06 -4.88 5.16
C ALA A 31 13.20 -3.87 5.34
N ALA A 32 12.93 -2.60 5.01
CA ALA A 32 13.80 -1.48 5.32
C ALA A 32 13.05 -0.51 6.22
N HIS A 33 13.62 -0.16 7.36
CA HIS A 33 13.08 0.83 8.29
C HIS A 33 13.82 2.16 8.20
N ARG A 34 15.06 2.15 7.70
CA ARG A 34 15.89 3.34 7.55
C ARG A 34 16.26 3.63 6.10
N PRO A 35 16.50 4.90 5.73
CA PRO A 35 16.86 5.27 4.36
C PRO A 35 18.03 4.48 3.78
N GLU A 36 19.10 4.27 4.57
CA GLU A 36 20.29 3.53 4.16
C GLU A 36 20.03 2.04 3.88
N GLU A 37 18.91 1.49 4.36
CA GLU A 37 18.52 0.09 4.15
C GLU A 37 17.74 -0.10 2.84
N VAL A 38 17.19 0.96 2.24
CA VAL A 38 16.33 0.88 1.05
C VAL A 38 17.06 0.29 -0.15
N VAL A 39 18.22 0.85 -0.52
CA VAL A 39 18.97 0.38 -1.71
C VAL A 39 19.47 -1.07 -1.52
N PRO A 40 20.08 -1.46 -0.38
CA PRO A 40 20.43 -2.85 -0.11
C PRO A 40 19.23 -3.80 -0.16
N ALA A 41 18.07 -3.39 0.38
CA ALA A 41 16.88 -4.21 0.37
C ALA A 41 16.32 -4.43 -1.05
N LEU A 42 16.32 -3.40 -1.91
CA LEU A 42 15.95 -3.54 -3.32
C LEU A 42 16.88 -4.52 -4.06
N ALA A 43 18.20 -4.45 -3.83
CA ALA A 43 19.15 -5.39 -4.40
C ALA A 43 18.90 -6.83 -3.92
N ALA A 44 18.52 -7.00 -2.65
CA ALA A 44 18.17 -8.32 -2.10
C ALA A 44 16.88 -8.90 -2.72
N LEU A 45 15.91 -8.04 -3.10
CA LEU A 45 14.72 -8.47 -3.85
C LEU A 45 15.09 -8.98 -5.25
N ASP A 46 15.99 -8.29 -5.95
CA ASP A 46 16.46 -8.74 -7.27
C ASP A 46 17.20 -10.07 -7.19
N ALA A 47 18.05 -10.25 -6.16
CA ALA A 47 18.74 -11.52 -5.92
C ALA A 47 17.75 -12.67 -5.64
N ALA A 48 16.76 -12.45 -4.77
CA ALA A 48 15.73 -13.44 -4.47
C ALA A 48 14.91 -13.82 -5.70
N ARG A 49 14.61 -12.85 -6.58
CA ARG A 49 13.92 -13.13 -7.85
C ARG A 49 14.79 -13.96 -8.81
N ALA A 50 16.10 -13.72 -8.83
CA ALA A 50 17.04 -14.54 -9.61
C ALA A 50 17.15 -15.99 -9.07
N GLU A 51 16.88 -16.20 -7.78
CA GLU A 51 16.75 -17.53 -7.15
C GLU A 51 15.42 -18.22 -7.49
N GLY A 52 14.51 -17.58 -8.23
CA GLY A 52 13.21 -18.11 -8.61
C GLY A 52 12.08 -17.83 -7.60
N LEU A 53 12.35 -17.05 -6.54
CA LEU A 53 11.31 -16.64 -5.59
C LEU A 53 10.45 -15.51 -6.15
N HIS A 54 9.20 -15.47 -5.72
CA HIS A 54 8.27 -14.39 -5.99
C HIS A 54 8.32 -13.36 -4.85
N ALA A 55 8.48 -12.08 -5.18
CA ALA A 55 8.41 -10.99 -4.21
C ALA A 55 7.07 -10.25 -4.31
N ALA A 56 6.37 -10.08 -3.19
CA ALA A 56 5.13 -9.30 -3.12
C ALA A 56 5.07 -8.48 -1.82
N GLY A 57 4.64 -7.22 -1.91
CA GLY A 57 4.72 -6.27 -0.80
C GLY A 57 4.47 -4.83 -1.22
N TYR A 58 5.06 -3.89 -0.49
CA TYR A 58 4.93 -2.45 -0.75
C TYR A 58 6.26 -1.70 -0.57
N ILE A 59 6.30 -0.52 -1.20
CA ILE A 59 7.32 0.51 -0.97
C ILE A 59 6.56 1.76 -0.54
N ALA A 60 6.91 2.32 0.61
CA ALA A 60 6.34 3.58 1.10
C ALA A 60 6.84 4.76 0.25
N TYR A 61 6.05 5.81 0.16
CA TYR A 61 6.42 7.02 -0.60
C TYR A 61 7.73 7.62 -0.09
N GLU A 62 7.94 7.60 1.23
CA GLU A 62 9.11 8.11 1.93
C GLU A 62 10.41 7.35 1.60
N ALA A 63 10.33 6.13 1.03
CA ALA A 63 11.52 5.45 0.50
C ALA A 63 12.20 6.25 -0.61
N GLY A 64 11.45 7.10 -1.32
CA GLY A 64 12.00 8.01 -2.33
C GLY A 64 13.05 8.98 -1.77
N HIS A 65 13.01 9.31 -0.47
CA HIS A 65 14.03 10.15 0.15
C HIS A 65 15.41 9.49 0.21
N ALA A 66 15.48 8.16 0.18
CA ALA A 66 16.73 7.42 0.07
C ALA A 66 17.29 7.35 -1.36
N LEU A 67 16.43 7.58 -2.37
CA LEU A 67 16.75 7.42 -3.78
C LEU A 67 17.06 8.75 -4.49
N GLU A 68 16.59 9.86 -3.96
CA GLU A 68 16.85 11.20 -4.49
C GLU A 68 17.70 12.03 -3.51
N PRO A 69 18.98 12.33 -3.86
CA PRO A 69 19.88 13.08 -3.00
C PRO A 69 19.34 14.43 -2.50
N ARG A 70 18.54 15.14 -3.31
CA ARG A 70 17.93 16.41 -2.91
C ARG A 70 16.88 16.26 -1.81
N LEU A 71 16.31 15.07 -1.66
CA LEU A 71 15.28 14.76 -0.67
C LEU A 71 15.85 14.07 0.58
N ALA A 72 17.13 13.69 0.59
CA ALA A 72 17.74 12.95 1.69
C ALA A 72 17.53 13.61 3.07
N GLY A 73 17.62 14.95 3.13
CA GLY A 73 17.40 15.73 4.35
C GLY A 73 15.94 15.85 4.82
N LEU A 74 14.98 15.36 4.03
CA LEU A 74 13.55 15.33 4.38
C LEU A 74 13.12 14.01 5.01
N SER A 75 14.03 13.05 5.13
CA SER A 75 13.78 11.76 5.78
C SER A 75 13.39 11.96 7.25
N ARG A 76 12.37 11.24 7.69
CA ARG A 76 11.93 11.20 9.09
C ARG A 76 11.76 9.76 9.51
N GLU A 77 12.15 9.46 10.74
CA GLU A 77 11.84 8.16 11.34
C GLU A 77 10.32 8.01 11.49
N GLY A 78 9.82 6.81 11.25
CA GLY A 78 8.41 6.46 11.35
C GLY A 78 8.23 5.01 11.75
N ASP A 79 7.03 4.67 12.20
CA ASP A 79 6.72 3.35 12.73
C ASP A 79 6.55 2.28 11.62
N THR A 80 6.29 2.71 10.38
CA THR A 80 6.11 1.82 9.23
C THR A 80 7.41 1.65 8.44
N PRO A 81 7.76 0.43 8.00
CA PRO A 81 8.86 0.22 7.06
C PRO A 81 8.75 1.10 5.82
N LEU A 82 9.90 1.57 5.32
CA LEU A 82 10.04 2.23 4.02
C LEU A 82 9.78 1.25 2.86
N LEU A 83 10.02 -0.04 3.07
CA LEU A 83 9.51 -1.11 2.22
C LEU A 83 9.34 -2.38 3.04
N TRP A 84 8.43 -3.23 2.60
CA TRP A 84 8.23 -4.57 3.13
C TRP A 84 7.82 -5.49 1.99
N PHE A 85 8.51 -6.63 1.85
CA PHE A 85 8.19 -7.66 0.87
C PHE A 85 8.33 -9.04 1.50
N GLY A 86 7.30 -9.86 1.35
CA GLY A 86 7.41 -11.29 1.51
C GLY A 86 8.03 -11.90 0.26
N LEU A 87 8.86 -12.93 0.45
CA LEU A 87 9.40 -13.79 -0.59
C LEU A 87 8.70 -15.15 -0.50
N PHE A 88 8.19 -15.62 -1.63
CA PHE A 88 7.30 -16.77 -1.71
C PHE A 88 7.81 -17.76 -2.77
N GLU A 89 7.64 -19.05 -2.52
CA GLU A 89 8.00 -20.10 -3.50
C GLU A 89 6.99 -20.20 -4.64
N THR A 90 5.73 -19.90 -4.35
CA THR A 90 4.61 -20.06 -5.30
C THR A 90 3.66 -18.87 -5.27
N VAL A 91 2.83 -18.77 -6.30
CA VAL A 91 1.71 -17.83 -6.39
C VAL A 91 0.45 -18.62 -6.66
N GLU A 92 -0.56 -18.45 -5.82
CA GLU A 92 -1.89 -18.99 -6.10
C GLU A 92 -2.66 -18.00 -6.96
N HIS A 93 -3.28 -18.50 -8.03
CA HIS A 93 -4.11 -17.72 -8.92
C HIS A 93 -5.58 -18.00 -8.61
N LEU A 94 -6.31 -16.96 -8.22
CA LEU A 94 -7.72 -17.04 -7.85
C LEU A 94 -8.57 -16.39 -8.93
N ALA A 95 -9.52 -17.15 -9.46
CA ALA A 95 -10.55 -16.61 -10.35
C ALA A 95 -11.33 -15.49 -9.65
N PRO A 96 -11.84 -14.48 -10.38
CA PRO A 96 -12.55 -13.34 -9.79
C PRO A 96 -13.69 -13.72 -8.82
N ASP A 97 -14.42 -14.79 -9.13
CA ASP A 97 -15.52 -15.30 -8.29
C ASP A 97 -15.02 -16.02 -7.03
N ALA A 98 -13.83 -16.64 -7.08
CA ALA A 98 -13.22 -17.32 -5.94
C ALA A 98 -12.78 -16.33 -4.85
N ILE A 99 -12.43 -15.09 -5.22
CA ILE A 99 -12.08 -14.03 -4.26
C ILE A 99 -13.26 -13.67 -3.36
N ALA A 100 -14.49 -13.65 -3.90
CA ALA A 100 -15.67 -13.37 -3.10
C ALA A 100 -15.92 -14.45 -2.03
N ALA A 101 -15.55 -15.69 -2.30
CA ALA A 101 -15.63 -16.78 -1.33
C ALA A 101 -14.45 -16.80 -0.34
N TRP A 102 -13.30 -16.26 -0.73
CA TRP A 102 -12.11 -16.17 0.12
C TRP A 102 -12.21 -15.04 1.15
N LEU A 103 -12.81 -13.90 0.77
CA LEU A 103 -13.03 -12.77 1.65
C LEU A 103 -14.22 -13.01 2.62
N PRO A 104 -14.17 -12.44 3.85
CA PRO A 104 -15.31 -12.53 4.76
C PRO A 104 -16.49 -11.69 4.27
N ASP A 105 -17.65 -11.89 4.89
CA ASP A 105 -18.85 -11.08 4.65
C ASP A 105 -18.53 -9.58 4.85
N PRO A 106 -18.79 -8.70 3.86
CA PRO A 106 -18.56 -7.26 4.00
C PRO A 106 -19.36 -6.61 5.14
N ALA A 107 -20.44 -7.23 5.61
CA ALA A 107 -21.18 -6.79 6.81
C ALA A 107 -20.43 -7.08 8.12
N GLY A 108 -19.34 -7.85 8.08
CA GLY A 108 -18.48 -8.16 9.22
C GLY A 108 -17.58 -7.02 9.70
N ALA A 109 -17.65 -5.85 9.05
CA ALA A 109 -16.97 -4.65 9.52
C ALA A 109 -17.78 -3.37 9.32
N TRP A 110 -17.48 -2.39 10.15
CA TRP A 110 -18.00 -1.04 10.05
C TRP A 110 -16.85 -0.03 10.01
N VAL A 111 -16.97 0.95 9.11
CA VAL A 111 -16.01 2.05 8.95
C VAL A 111 -16.71 3.37 9.19
N SER A 112 -16.16 4.22 10.07
CA SER A 112 -16.71 5.55 10.31
C SER A 112 -16.58 6.45 9.10
N ARG A 113 -17.33 7.57 9.12
CA ARG A 113 -17.05 8.67 8.18
C ARG A 113 -15.58 9.12 8.32
N PRO A 114 -14.87 9.37 7.20
CA PRO A 114 -13.53 9.95 7.24
C PRO A 114 -13.52 11.32 7.90
N ALA A 115 -12.58 11.52 8.83
CA ALA A 115 -12.31 12.80 9.48
C ALA A 115 -10.95 13.33 9.00
N PRO A 116 -10.90 14.44 8.25
CA PRO A 116 -9.65 15.06 7.84
C PRO A 116 -8.76 15.39 9.04
N ARG A 117 -7.46 15.12 8.93
CA ARG A 117 -6.44 15.47 9.95
C ARG A 117 -5.84 16.85 9.73
N ILE A 118 -6.53 17.70 8.97
CA ILE A 118 -6.15 19.06 8.63
C ILE A 118 -7.39 19.94 8.74
N SER A 119 -7.21 21.19 9.19
CA SER A 119 -8.30 22.15 9.16
C SER A 119 -8.54 22.65 7.73
N ARG A 120 -9.73 23.21 7.47
CA ARG A 120 -10.01 23.83 6.18
C ARG A 120 -9.05 25.00 5.89
N SER A 121 -8.78 25.83 6.89
CA SER A 121 -7.89 26.99 6.75
C SER A 121 -6.44 26.59 6.47
N ASP A 122 -5.94 25.53 7.09
CA ASP A 122 -4.57 25.05 6.83
C ASP A 122 -4.45 24.47 5.42
N TYR A 123 -5.49 23.78 4.96
CA TYR A 123 -5.54 23.30 3.58
C TYR A 123 -5.57 24.45 2.58
N ASP A 124 -6.41 25.47 2.80
CA ASP A 124 -6.48 26.65 1.92
C ASP A 124 -5.14 27.39 1.86
N ALA A 125 -4.43 27.51 3.00
CA ALA A 125 -3.10 28.11 3.04
C ALA A 125 -2.05 27.28 2.29
N ALA A 126 -2.09 25.94 2.40
CA ALA A 126 -1.21 25.05 1.65
C ALA A 126 -1.50 25.10 0.15
N PHE A 127 -2.78 25.17 -0.23
CA PHE A 127 -3.22 25.30 -1.62
C PHE A 127 -2.75 26.62 -2.23
N ALA A 128 -2.94 27.74 -1.54
CA ALA A 128 -2.46 29.06 -2.00
C ALA A 128 -0.95 29.03 -2.25
N ARG A 129 -0.17 28.42 -1.36
CA ARG A 129 1.28 28.26 -1.54
C ARG A 129 1.63 27.52 -2.84
N VAL A 130 0.95 26.40 -3.11
CA VAL A 130 1.17 25.62 -4.32
C VAL A 130 0.82 26.45 -5.56
N HIS A 131 -0.26 27.24 -5.49
CA HIS A 131 -0.66 28.13 -6.57
C HIS A 131 0.39 29.22 -6.83
N ASP A 132 0.91 29.85 -5.79
CA ASP A 132 1.97 30.86 -5.90
C ASP A 132 3.22 30.31 -6.62
N TRP A 133 3.62 29.07 -6.30
CA TRP A 133 4.74 28.41 -7.01
C TRP A 133 4.43 28.14 -8.48
N ILE A 134 3.19 27.85 -8.83
CA ILE A 134 2.79 27.65 -10.22
C ILE A 134 2.80 28.98 -10.98
N GLU A 135 2.25 30.05 -10.39
CA GLU A 135 2.25 31.38 -11.00
C GLU A 135 3.65 31.97 -11.16
N ALA A 136 4.54 31.72 -10.20
CA ALA A 136 5.95 32.11 -10.28
C ALA A 136 6.74 31.32 -11.35
N GLY A 137 6.19 30.21 -11.84
CA GLY A 137 6.85 29.32 -12.80
C GLY A 137 7.85 28.35 -12.17
N ASP A 138 7.82 28.18 -10.84
CA ASP A 138 8.69 27.24 -10.13
C ASP A 138 8.32 25.78 -10.45
N ILE A 139 7.02 25.50 -10.58
CA ILE A 139 6.47 24.19 -10.93
C ILE A 139 5.26 24.35 -11.86
N TYR A 140 4.91 23.29 -12.59
CA TYR A 140 3.69 23.27 -13.42
C TYR A 140 2.49 22.66 -12.70
N GLN A 141 2.75 21.74 -11.76
CA GLN A 141 1.72 21.02 -11.02
C GLN A 141 2.32 20.48 -9.72
N ALA A 142 1.51 20.45 -8.65
CA ALA A 142 1.78 19.62 -7.47
C ALA A 142 0.55 18.77 -7.12
N ASN A 143 0.79 17.56 -6.61
CA ASN A 143 -0.25 16.74 -6.00
C ASN A 143 -0.32 17.06 -4.51
N LEU A 144 -1.25 17.95 -4.13
CA LEU A 144 -1.47 18.32 -2.73
C LEU A 144 -2.45 17.33 -2.08
N THR A 145 -1.98 16.58 -1.08
CA THR A 145 -2.79 15.59 -0.35
C THR A 145 -2.88 15.93 1.14
N PHE A 146 -3.88 15.34 1.80
CA PHE A 146 -4.00 15.35 3.25
C PHE A 146 -4.49 13.99 3.75
N ARG A 147 -4.15 13.66 5.00
CA ARG A 147 -4.58 12.42 5.65
C ARG A 147 -5.97 12.59 6.25
N ALA A 148 -6.81 11.57 6.12
CA ALA A 148 -8.06 11.45 6.87
C ALA A 148 -8.02 10.18 7.74
N ALA A 149 -8.58 10.26 8.94
CA ALA A 149 -8.71 9.13 9.85
C ALA A 149 -10.11 8.53 9.76
N VAL A 150 -10.19 7.21 9.87
CA VAL A 150 -11.43 6.45 10.05
C VAL A 150 -11.29 5.56 11.27
N ARG A 151 -12.40 5.23 11.91
CA ARG A 151 -12.47 4.15 12.90
C ARG A 151 -13.00 2.91 12.21
N VAL A 152 -12.39 1.77 12.51
CA VAL A 152 -12.80 0.45 12.01
C VAL A 152 -13.20 -0.41 13.20
N ILE A 153 -14.33 -1.09 13.08
CA ILE A 153 -14.81 -2.11 14.02
C ILE A 153 -15.06 -3.38 13.22
N GLY A 154 -14.57 -4.53 13.69
CA GLY A 154 -14.71 -5.82 12.99
C GLY A 154 -13.44 -6.22 12.24
N ASP A 155 -13.60 -7.10 11.24
CA ASP A 155 -12.49 -7.67 10.48
C ASP A 155 -11.99 -6.69 9.39
N PRO A 156 -10.69 -6.29 9.37
CA PRO A 156 -10.13 -5.49 8.30
C PRO A 156 -10.33 -6.07 6.89
N LEU A 157 -10.39 -7.40 6.74
CA LEU A 157 -10.66 -8.04 5.45
C LEU A 157 -12.10 -7.85 5.00
N ALA A 158 -13.06 -7.71 5.93
CA ALA A 158 -14.44 -7.35 5.59
C ALA A 158 -14.53 -5.90 5.10
N VAL A 159 -13.66 -5.00 5.59
CA VAL A 159 -13.53 -3.64 5.03
C VAL A 159 -13.08 -3.71 3.57
N TYR A 160 -12.05 -4.50 3.28
CA TYR A 160 -11.58 -4.68 1.90
C TYR A 160 -12.68 -5.27 1.00
N ALA A 161 -13.41 -6.29 1.45
CA ALA A 161 -14.53 -6.86 0.72
C ALA A 161 -15.61 -5.81 0.38
N ALA A 162 -15.93 -4.94 1.33
CA ALA A 162 -16.88 -3.84 1.13
C ALA A 162 -16.38 -2.78 0.14
N ILE A 163 -15.07 -2.46 0.15
CA ILE A 163 -14.46 -1.52 -0.80
C ILE A 163 -14.41 -2.13 -2.20
N ARG A 164 -13.94 -3.38 -2.32
CA ARG A 164 -13.75 -4.10 -3.58
C ARG A 164 -15.01 -4.05 -4.45
N SER A 165 -16.14 -4.45 -3.87
CA SER A 165 -17.44 -4.51 -4.58
C SER A 165 -17.94 -3.16 -5.08
N ARG A 166 -17.57 -2.05 -4.43
CA ARG A 166 -18.02 -0.69 -4.78
C ARG A 166 -17.06 0.03 -5.71
N ALA A 167 -15.76 -0.18 -5.51
CA ALA A 167 -14.71 0.52 -6.25
C ALA A 167 -14.48 -0.08 -7.64
N ALA A 168 -14.68 -1.40 -7.81
CA ALA A 168 -14.38 -2.13 -9.04
C ALA A 168 -12.98 -1.78 -9.60
N ALA A 169 -12.00 -1.64 -8.70
CA ALA A 169 -10.68 -1.13 -9.03
C ALA A 169 -9.82 -2.21 -9.70
N GLY A 170 -9.00 -1.81 -10.68
CA GLY A 170 -8.13 -2.74 -11.41
C GLY A 170 -6.83 -3.12 -10.72
N TYR A 171 -6.52 -2.47 -9.59
CA TYR A 171 -5.29 -2.65 -8.82
C TYR A 171 -5.62 -2.59 -7.33
N GLY A 172 -6.43 -3.54 -6.86
CA GLY A 172 -6.70 -3.72 -5.44
C GLY A 172 -5.64 -4.61 -4.79
N GLY A 173 -5.50 -4.50 -3.47
CA GLY A 173 -4.69 -5.47 -2.74
C GLY A 173 -4.77 -5.35 -1.24
N ILE A 174 -4.32 -6.41 -0.58
CA ILE A 174 -4.13 -6.50 0.86
C ILE A 174 -2.70 -6.94 1.09
N VAL A 175 -2.00 -6.24 1.97
CA VAL A 175 -0.71 -6.69 2.52
C VAL A 175 -0.90 -6.85 4.02
N TRP A 176 -0.88 -8.10 4.49
CA TRP A 176 -0.86 -8.43 5.91
C TRP A 176 0.57 -8.77 6.29
N THR A 177 1.22 -7.94 7.09
CA THR A 177 2.63 -8.08 7.44
C THR A 177 2.89 -8.98 8.66
N GLY A 178 1.84 -9.47 9.32
CA GLY A 178 1.91 -10.17 10.61
C GLY A 178 1.31 -9.36 11.74
#